data_AF-A0A1V4B1C7-F1
#
_entry.id   AF-A0A1V4B1C7-F1
#
_cell.length_a   1.000
_cell.length_b   1.000
_cell.length_c   1.000
_cell.angle_alpha   90.00
_cell.angle_beta   90.00
_cell.angle_gamma   90.00
#
_symmetry.space_group_name_H-M   'P 1'
#
loop_
_entity.id
_entity.type
_entity.pdbx_description
1 polymer ?
#
loop_
_entity_poly.entity_id
_entity_poly.type
_entity_poly.pdbx_seq_one_letter_code
_entity_poly.pdbx_strand_id
1 'polypeptide(L)'
;MTVEKIVITEAKVHELFVEISKELGFSDEDILEHSQNIVELIELWNNQHFIEIYQENIDRVFGRAKDSSLAKGAVPYYLGIYHARVDKTGENDPLIVLTFRSEKEEKIAEIRFMATHDILFGTVSDKLFIQRMKAIRQRIDKLIQKGN
;
A
#
# COMPACT_ATOMS: atom_id res chain seq x y z
N MET A 1 -10.36 11.90 -15.36
CA MET A 1 -9.45 12.22 -14.26
C MET A 1 -10.27 12.26 -12.99
N THR A 2 -10.22 11.19 -12.20
CA THR A 2 -10.95 11.11 -10.92
C THR A 2 -9.91 10.81 -9.85
N VAL A 3 -9.27 11.89 -9.39
CA VAL A 3 -8.27 11.85 -8.31
C VAL A 3 -8.89 12.53 -7.10
N GLU A 4 -9.03 11.77 -6.02
CA GLU A 4 -9.50 12.27 -4.72
C GLU A 4 -8.29 12.65 -3.86
N LYS A 5 -8.47 13.61 -2.93
CA LYS A 5 -7.44 13.93 -1.93
C LYS A 5 -7.88 13.48 -0.56
N ILE A 6 -7.09 12.61 0.05
CA ILE A 6 -7.21 12.30 1.48
C ILE A 6 -6.26 13.22 2.24
N VAL A 7 -6.82 14.19 2.96
CA VAL A 7 -6.06 15.06 3.87
C VAL A 7 -5.47 14.23 5.00
N ILE A 8 -4.20 14.49 5.33
CA ILE A 8 -3.46 13.84 6.40
C ILE A 8 -2.73 14.87 7.25
N THR A 9 -2.52 14.55 8.53
CA THR A 9 -1.64 15.32 9.41
C THR A 9 -0.19 14.90 9.24
N GLU A 10 0.05 13.60 9.11
CA GLU A 10 1.37 13.03 8.87
C GLU A 10 1.29 11.71 8.09
N ALA A 11 2.38 11.38 7.42
CA ALA A 11 2.71 10.08 6.87
C ALA A 11 3.93 9.52 7.59
N LYS A 12 3.88 8.25 7.99
CA LYS A 12 4.99 7.56 8.66
C LYS A 12 5.00 6.07 8.40
N VAL A 13 6.15 5.44 8.64
CA VAL A 13 6.28 3.97 8.65
C VAL A 13 5.77 3.40 9.97
N HIS A 14 5.04 2.29 9.90
CA HIS A 14 4.66 1.52 11.08
C HIS A 14 5.88 0.80 11.68
N GLU A 15 5.89 0.57 12.99
CA GLU A 15 6.98 -0.13 13.67
C GLU A 15 7.23 -1.56 13.15
N LEU A 16 6.17 -2.23 12.67
CA LEU A 16 6.27 -3.58 12.08
C LEU A 16 6.58 -3.58 10.58
N PHE A 17 6.89 -2.43 9.98
CA PHE A 17 7.12 -2.33 8.53
C PHE A 17 8.17 -3.31 8.02
N VAL A 18 9.33 -3.35 8.66
CA VAL A 18 10.44 -4.22 8.26
C VAL A 18 10.09 -5.69 8.50
N GLU A 19 9.49 -6.01 9.66
CA GLU A 19 9.13 -7.38 10.03
C GLU A 19 8.13 -7.98 9.04
N ILE A 20 7.05 -7.24 8.72
CA ILE A 20 6.01 -7.73 7.81
C ILE A 20 6.53 -7.79 6.37
N SER A 21 7.35 -6.83 5.93
CA SER A 21 7.98 -6.88 4.59
C SER A 21 8.84 -8.14 4.42
N LYS A 22 9.61 -8.50 5.45
CA LYS A 22 10.38 -9.75 5.48
C LYS A 22 9.50 -10.99 5.45
N GLU A 23 8.39 -11.01 6.21
CA GLU A 23 7.41 -12.12 6.15
C GLU A 23 6.79 -12.29 4.74
N LEU A 24 6.74 -11.21 3.96
CA LEU A 24 6.26 -11.20 2.58
C LEU A 24 7.34 -11.53 1.55
N GLY A 25 8.59 -11.73 1.98
CA GLY A 25 9.70 -12.20 1.14
C GLY A 25 10.68 -11.13 0.69
N PHE A 26 10.60 -9.91 1.21
CA PHE A 26 11.59 -8.86 0.97
C PHE A 26 12.81 -9.05 1.87
N SER A 27 14.01 -9.08 1.29
CA SER A 27 15.27 -9.11 2.02
C SER A 27 15.64 -7.74 2.59
N ASP A 28 16.65 -7.68 3.45
CA ASP A 28 17.23 -6.42 3.92
C ASP A 28 17.79 -5.58 2.77
N GLU A 29 18.32 -6.22 1.73
CA GLU A 29 18.85 -5.55 0.54
C GLU A 29 17.72 -4.91 -0.28
N ASP A 30 16.62 -5.65 -0.52
CA ASP A 30 15.45 -5.10 -1.22
C ASP A 30 14.88 -3.89 -0.47
N ILE A 31 14.75 -3.98 0.87
CA ILE A 31 14.23 -2.86 1.68
C ILE A 31 15.18 -1.66 1.62
N LEU A 32 16.49 -1.89 1.67
CA LEU A 32 17.50 -0.84 1.63
C LEU A 32 17.53 -0.16 0.26
N GLU A 33 17.48 -0.92 -0.83
CA GLU A 33 17.44 -0.40 -2.21
C GLU A 33 16.32 0.61 -2.41
N HIS A 34 15.16 0.34 -1.80
CA HIS A 34 13.95 1.14 -1.95
C HIS A 34 13.76 2.20 -0.85
N SER A 35 14.59 2.20 0.19
CA SER A 35 14.43 3.05 1.38
C SER A 35 14.41 4.56 1.06
N GLN A 36 15.29 5.01 0.15
CA GLN A 36 15.34 6.42 -0.25
C GLN A 36 14.05 6.88 -0.93
N ASN A 37 13.50 6.06 -1.83
CA ASN A 37 12.24 6.38 -2.50
C ASN A 37 11.06 6.41 -1.51
N ILE A 38 11.06 5.54 -0.50
CA ILE A 38 10.05 5.53 0.56
C ILE A 38 10.14 6.79 1.42
N VAL A 39 11.35 7.23 1.79
CA VAL A 39 11.57 8.49 2.52
C VAL A 39 11.02 9.67 1.72
N GLU A 40 11.30 9.72 0.42
CA GLU A 40 10.81 10.81 -0.44
C GLU A 40 9.29 10.80 -0.63
N LEU A 41 8.64 9.62 -0.65
CA LEU A 41 7.17 9.53 -0.62
C LEU A 41 6.61 10.11 0.66
N ILE A 42 7.20 9.77 1.80
CA ILE A 42 6.79 10.27 3.11
C ILE A 42 6.97 11.79 3.17
N GLU A 43 8.11 12.31 2.74
CA GLU A 43 8.38 13.75 2.67
C GLU A 43 7.39 14.47 1.76
N LEU A 44 7.12 13.93 0.56
CA LEU A 44 6.13 14.48 -0.36
C LEU A 44 4.74 14.60 0.30
N TRP A 45 4.28 13.52 0.92
CA TRP A 45 2.97 13.46 1.57
C TRP A 45 2.88 14.39 2.78
N ASN A 46 3.93 14.46 3.60
CA ASN A 46 4.03 15.37 4.74
C ASN A 46 4.06 16.84 4.32
N ASN A 47 4.80 17.18 3.26
CA ASN A 47 4.91 18.55 2.77
C ASN A 47 3.60 19.07 2.16
N GLN A 48 2.81 18.20 1.52
CA GLN A 48 1.56 18.60 0.89
C GLN A 48 0.32 18.44 1.80
N HIS A 49 0.42 17.70 2.90
CA HIS A 49 -0.66 17.40 3.85
C HIS A 49 -1.85 16.64 3.25
N PHE A 50 -1.64 15.91 2.15
CA PHE A 50 -2.64 15.02 1.57
C PHE A 50 -1.99 13.88 0.78
N ILE A 51 -2.77 12.85 0.49
CA ILE A 51 -2.43 11.81 -0.49
C ILE A 51 -3.49 11.82 -1.58
N GLU A 52 -3.06 11.85 -2.84
CA GLU A 52 -3.93 11.71 -4.00
C GLU A 52 -4.26 10.24 -4.24
N ILE A 53 -5.55 9.91 -4.25
CA ILE A 53 -6.09 8.59 -4.54
C ILE A 53 -6.66 8.56 -5.95
N TYR A 54 -6.07 7.75 -6.82
CA TYR A 54 -6.54 7.60 -8.19
C TYR A 54 -7.42 6.34 -8.35
N GLN A 55 -8.39 6.43 -9.27
CA GLN A 55 -9.25 5.29 -9.62
C GLN A 55 -8.74 4.58 -10.89
N GLU A 56 -8.41 5.35 -11.92
CA GLU A 56 -8.03 4.85 -13.24
C GLU A 56 -6.51 4.76 -13.42
N ASN A 57 -6.04 3.69 -14.07
CA ASN A 57 -4.59 3.46 -14.25
C ASN A 57 -3.88 4.54 -15.07
N ILE A 58 -4.62 5.33 -15.86
CA ILE A 58 -4.07 6.46 -16.62
C ILE A 58 -3.58 7.60 -15.71
N ASP A 59 -4.16 7.71 -14.51
CA ASP A 59 -3.82 8.75 -13.53
C ASP A 59 -2.65 8.30 -12.62
N ARG A 60 -2.03 7.16 -12.90
CA ARG A 60 -0.93 6.57 -12.14
C ARG A 60 0.34 7.43 -12.27
N VAL A 61 0.81 7.97 -11.14
CA VAL A 61 2.12 8.62 -11.01
C VAL A 61 2.68 8.40 -9.59
N PHE A 62 3.99 8.59 -9.43
CA PHE A 62 4.66 8.57 -8.12
C PHE A 62 3.99 9.57 -7.16
N GLY A 63 3.86 9.19 -5.88
CA GLY A 63 3.16 10.00 -4.87
C GLY A 63 1.64 9.83 -4.83
N ARG A 64 1.03 9.12 -5.79
CA ARG A 64 -0.39 8.74 -5.71
C ARG A 64 -0.57 7.32 -5.21
N ALA A 65 -1.62 7.12 -4.43
CA ALA A 65 -2.04 5.80 -3.97
C ALA A 65 -3.32 5.36 -4.69
N LYS A 66 -3.60 4.06 -4.66
CA LYS A 66 -4.83 3.46 -5.18
C LYS A 66 -5.55 2.71 -4.09
N ASP A 67 -6.87 2.87 -4.05
CA ASP A 67 -7.72 2.05 -3.19
C ASP A 67 -7.70 0.59 -3.68
N SER A 68 -7.23 -0.30 -2.80
CA SER A 68 -7.07 -1.72 -3.12
C SER A 68 -8.41 -2.46 -3.14
N SER A 69 -9.46 -1.90 -2.54
CA SER A 69 -10.81 -2.45 -2.52
C SER A 69 -11.48 -2.43 -3.91
N LEU A 70 -10.99 -1.60 -4.84
CA LEU A 70 -11.45 -1.55 -6.23
C LEU A 70 -11.15 -2.83 -7.02
N ALA A 71 -10.26 -3.69 -6.52
CA ALA A 71 -9.99 -4.98 -7.14
C ALA A 71 -11.19 -5.94 -6.98
N LYS A 72 -11.52 -6.69 -8.05
CA LYS A 72 -12.67 -7.61 -8.06
C LYS A 72 -12.61 -8.64 -6.93
N GLY A 73 -13.61 -8.63 -6.05
CA GLY A 73 -13.73 -9.55 -4.91
C GLY A 73 -12.79 -9.22 -3.73
N ALA A 74 -12.17 -8.03 -3.74
CA ALA A 74 -11.30 -7.58 -2.65
C ALA A 74 -12.08 -7.17 -1.40
N VAL A 75 -13.33 -6.72 -1.54
CA VAL A 75 -14.25 -6.47 -0.42
C VAL A 75 -14.73 -7.80 0.18
N PRO A 76 -14.75 -7.97 1.52
CA PRO A 76 -14.49 -6.93 2.55
C PRO A 76 -13.02 -6.74 2.92
N TYR A 77 -12.13 -7.64 2.52
CA TYR A 77 -10.76 -7.72 3.02
C TYR A 77 -9.91 -6.48 2.80
N TYR A 78 -10.08 -5.77 1.67
CA TYR A 78 -9.23 -4.61 1.32
C TYR A 78 -9.87 -3.25 1.60
N LEU A 79 -10.97 -3.22 2.35
CA LEU A 79 -11.55 -1.95 2.79
C LEU A 79 -10.54 -1.19 3.67
N GLY A 80 -10.28 0.06 3.31
CA GLY A 80 -9.31 0.91 4.02
C GLY A 80 -7.84 0.59 3.72
N ILE A 81 -7.54 -0.32 2.79
CA ILE A 81 -6.19 -0.66 2.35
C ILE A 81 -5.88 0.05 1.04
N TYR A 82 -4.78 0.80 1.03
CA TYR A 82 -4.29 1.51 -0.15
C TYR A 82 -2.90 1.00 -0.51
N HIS A 83 -2.51 1.16 -1.77
CA HIS A 83 -1.15 0.88 -2.21
C HIS A 83 -0.61 2.01 -3.07
N ALA A 84 0.68 2.30 -2.91
CA ALA A 84 1.42 3.26 -3.71
C ALA A 84 2.68 2.60 -4.26
N ARG A 85 3.18 3.14 -5.38
CA ARG A 85 4.38 2.64 -6.04
C ARG A 85 5.60 3.28 -5.42
N VAL A 86 6.63 2.49 -5.21
CA VAL A 86 7.89 2.99 -4.68
C VAL A 86 8.74 3.60 -5.78
N ASP A 87 8.74 3.03 -6.98
CA ASP A 87 9.61 3.50 -8.04
C ASP A 87 9.03 4.65 -8.85
N LYS A 88 9.89 5.66 -9.08
CA LYS A 88 9.58 6.87 -9.86
C LYS A 88 9.51 6.62 -11.37
N THR A 89 10.18 5.58 -11.84
CA THR A 89 10.28 5.22 -13.26
C THR A 89 9.00 4.58 -13.81
N GLY A 90 7.99 4.37 -12.95
CA GLY A 90 6.71 3.78 -13.34
C GLY A 90 6.71 2.25 -13.35
N GLU A 91 7.76 1.64 -12.78
CA GLU A 91 7.85 0.19 -12.60
C GLU A 91 6.67 -0.36 -11.80
N ASN A 92 6.34 -1.62 -12.12
CA ASN A 92 5.16 -2.24 -11.56
C ASN A 92 5.34 -2.63 -10.09
N ASP A 93 6.54 -2.92 -9.63
CA ASP A 93 6.82 -3.34 -8.27
C ASP A 93 8.18 -2.74 -7.85
N PRO A 94 8.42 -2.55 -6.53
CA PRO A 94 7.51 -2.88 -5.44
C PRO A 94 6.46 -1.80 -5.16
N LEU A 95 5.47 -2.23 -4.39
CA LEU A 95 4.46 -1.40 -3.77
C LEU A 95 4.78 -1.20 -2.29
N ILE A 96 4.36 -0.06 -1.76
CA ILE A 96 4.07 0.06 -0.33
C ILE A 96 2.57 -0.03 -0.10
N VAL A 97 2.19 -0.71 0.97
CA VAL A 97 0.80 -0.77 1.46
C VAL A 97 0.65 0.20 2.61
N LEU A 98 -0.43 0.97 2.60
CA LEU A 98 -0.73 1.95 3.63
C LEU A 98 -2.20 1.93 4.04
N THR A 99 -2.46 2.35 5.27
CA THR A 99 -3.80 2.57 5.82
C THR A 99 -3.90 4.01 6.32
N PHE A 100 -5.12 4.50 6.50
CA PHE A 100 -5.35 5.78 7.17
C PHE A 100 -5.94 5.51 8.55
N ARG A 101 -5.20 5.87 9.60
CA ARG A 101 -5.68 5.83 10.98
C ARG A 101 -6.17 7.21 11.37
N SER A 102 -7.32 7.28 12.04
CA SER A 102 -7.80 8.53 12.63
C SER A 102 -7.64 8.44 14.13
N GLU A 103 -6.84 9.32 14.71
CA GLU A 103 -6.65 9.45 16.16
C GLU A 103 -7.05 10.86 16.59
N LYS A 104 -8.20 10.99 17.26
CA LYS A 104 -8.77 12.29 17.64
C LYS A 104 -8.94 13.19 16.40
N GLU A 105 -8.18 14.28 16.32
CA GLU A 105 -8.18 15.24 15.21
C GLU A 105 -7.10 14.94 14.15
N GLU A 106 -6.25 13.94 14.40
CA GLU A 106 -5.17 13.56 13.49
C GLU A 106 -5.60 12.46 12.53
N LYS A 107 -5.14 12.57 11.28
CA LYS A 107 -5.35 11.57 10.25
C LYS A 107 -4.01 11.16 9.69
N ILE A 108 -3.54 10.00 10.15
CA ILE A 108 -2.19 9.50 9.89
C ILE A 108 -2.24 8.51 8.73
N ALA A 109 -1.45 8.77 7.69
CA ALA A 109 -1.14 7.77 6.67
C ALA A 109 -0.02 6.87 7.18
N GLU A 110 -0.33 5.61 7.44
CA GLU A 110 0.63 4.67 8.00
C GLU A 110 1.06 3.65 6.96
N ILE A 111 2.35 3.65 6.62
CA ILE A 111 2.95 2.71 5.69
C ILE A 111 3.23 1.41 6.44
N ARG A 112 2.53 0.34 6.05
CA ARG A 112 2.45 -0.91 6.80
C ARG A 112 3.51 -1.93 6.39
N PHE A 113 3.79 -2.07 5.09
CA PHE A 113 4.80 -2.99 4.56
C PHE A 113 5.02 -2.82 3.05
N MET A 114 6.08 -3.43 2.52
CA MET A 114 6.29 -3.63 1.08
C MET A 114 5.55 -4.86 0.58
N ALA A 115 5.07 -4.79 -0.67
CA ALA A 115 4.43 -5.90 -1.35
C ALA A 115 4.69 -5.83 -2.87
N THR A 116 4.44 -6.93 -3.58
CA THR A 116 4.31 -6.90 -5.04
C THR A 116 2.84 -6.99 -5.43
N HIS A 117 2.53 -6.72 -6.70
CA HIS A 117 1.19 -6.92 -7.23
C HIS A 117 0.73 -8.37 -7.09
N ASP A 118 1.61 -9.34 -7.28
CA ASP A 118 1.26 -10.75 -7.14
C ASP A 118 0.99 -11.11 -5.67
N ILE A 119 1.72 -10.51 -4.73
CA ILE A 119 1.46 -10.68 -3.28
C ILE A 119 0.08 -10.14 -2.90
N LEU A 120 -0.30 -8.95 -3.39
CA LEU A 120 -1.59 -8.34 -3.04
C LEU A 120 -2.76 -8.89 -3.84
N PHE A 121 -2.58 -9.14 -5.13
CA PHE A 121 -3.67 -9.38 -6.08
C PHE A 121 -3.61 -10.74 -6.74
N GLY A 122 -2.67 -11.59 -6.33
CA GLY A 122 -2.45 -12.93 -6.87
C GLY A 122 -1.83 -12.92 -8.26
N THR A 123 -1.12 -14.00 -8.56
CA THR A 123 -0.60 -14.26 -9.91
C THR A 123 -1.75 -14.49 -10.90
N VAL A 124 -1.43 -14.56 -12.19
CA VAL A 124 -2.39 -14.99 -13.22
C VAL A 124 -3.02 -16.34 -12.87
N SER A 125 -2.23 -17.27 -12.31
CA SER A 125 -2.71 -18.60 -11.93
C SER A 125 -3.64 -18.57 -10.72
N ASP A 126 -3.39 -17.71 -9.72
CA ASP A 126 -4.22 -17.60 -8.53
C ASP A 126 -5.61 -17.07 -8.84
N LYS A 127 -5.68 -16.14 -9.80
CA LYS A 127 -6.93 -15.54 -10.28
C LYS A 127 -7.90 -16.55 -10.90
N LEU A 128 -7.41 -17.73 -11.30
CA LEU A 128 -8.25 -18.85 -11.76
C LEU A 128 -8.96 -19.58 -10.60
N PHE A 129 -8.49 -19.41 -9.36
CA PHE A 129 -8.99 -20.14 -8.19
C PHE A 129 -9.44 -19.18 -7.09
N ILE A 130 -10.76 -19.01 -6.97
CA ILE A 130 -11.39 -18.11 -5.97
C ILE A 130 -10.88 -18.35 -4.54
N GLN A 131 -10.65 -19.62 -4.17
CA GLN A 131 -10.16 -19.97 -2.84
C GLN A 131 -8.73 -19.47 -2.59
N ARG A 132 -7.84 -19.49 -3.60
CA ARG A 132 -6.49 -18.93 -3.49
C ARG A 132 -6.54 -17.42 -3.33
N MET A 133 -7.35 -16.75 -4.16
CA MET A 133 -7.58 -15.32 -4.03
C MET A 133 -8.13 -14.91 -2.67
N LYS A 134 -9.06 -15.71 -2.11
CA LYS A 134 -9.57 -15.50 -0.74
C LYS A 134 -8.46 -15.64 0.31
N ALA A 135 -7.64 -16.69 0.21
CA ALA A 135 -6.53 -16.92 1.14
C ALA A 135 -5.48 -15.80 1.11
N ILE A 136 -5.14 -15.29 -0.08
CA ILE A 136 -4.25 -14.13 -0.25
C ILE A 136 -4.81 -12.93 0.49
N ARG A 137 -6.08 -12.58 0.24
CA ARG A 137 -6.73 -11.42 0.86
C ARG A 137 -6.84 -11.53 2.37
N GLN A 138 -7.18 -12.72 2.89
CA GLN A 138 -7.21 -12.98 4.32
C GLN A 138 -5.83 -12.87 4.97
N ARG A 139 -4.77 -13.30 4.28
CA ARG A 139 -3.39 -13.14 4.75
C ARG A 139 -3.04 -11.66 4.86
N ILE A 140 -3.30 -10.87 3.81
CA ILE A 140 -3.00 -9.43 3.79
C ILE A 140 -3.80 -8.67 4.86
N ASP A 141 -5.10 -8.94 4.98
CA ASP A 141 -5.92 -8.35 6.04
C ASP A 141 -5.36 -8.68 7.44
N LYS A 142 -5.02 -9.95 7.70
CA LYS A 142 -4.39 -10.35 8.97
C LYS A 142 -3.07 -9.62 9.25
N LEU A 143 -2.23 -9.42 8.23
CA LEU A 143 -0.98 -8.67 8.38
C LEU A 143 -1.24 -7.20 8.69
N ILE A 144 -2.22 -6.58 8.05
CA ILE A 144 -2.64 -5.21 8.37
C ILE A 144 -3.10 -5.11 9.81
N GLN A 145 -3.86 -6.07 10.33
CA GLN A 145 -4.33 -6.04 11.73
C GLN A 145 -3.22 -6.28 12.77
N LYS A 146 -2.01 -6.69 12.40
CA LYS A 146 -0.90 -6.87 13.36
C LYS A 146 -0.45 -5.51 13.91
N GLY A 147 -0.55 -5.29 15.21
CA GLY A 147 -0.13 -4.03 15.84
C GLY A 147 -1.09 -2.86 15.63
N ASN A 148 -2.31 -3.11 15.12
CA ASN A 148 -3.40 -2.12 15.10
C ASN A 148 -4.14 -2.05 16.44
#